data_AF-A0A806JYM8-F1
#
_entry.id   AF-A0A806JYM8-F1
#
_cell.length_a   1.000
_cell.length_b   1.000
_cell.length_c   1.000
_cell.angle_alpha   90.00
_cell.angle_beta   90.00
_cell.angle_gamma   90.00
#
_symmetry.space_group_name_H-M   'P 1'
#
loop_
_entity.id
_entity.type
_entity.pdbx_description
1 polymer ?
#
loop_
_entity_poly.entity_id
_entity_poly.type
_entity_poly.pdbx_seq_one_letter_code
_entity_poly.pdbx_strand_id
1 'polypeptide(L)' 'MTEYSKAELEEAKTALTSTLQKCEKIDEGKKLGKSQQTLLDRRIRALRLAPDLIEKEIGEPFCENQ' A
#
# COMPACT_ATOMS: atom_id res chain seq x y z
N MET A 1 3.65 -8.95 21.14
CA MET A 1 2.90 -8.83 19.88
C MET A 1 2.60 -10.23 19.41
N THR A 2 1.43 -10.46 18.82
CA THR A 2 1.14 -11.74 18.15
C THR A 2 1.89 -11.73 16.83
N GLU A 3 2.71 -12.75 16.59
CA GLU A 3 3.35 -12.96 15.30
C GLU A 3 2.27 -13.37 14.28
N TYR A 4 2.25 -12.68 13.13
CA TYR A 4 1.36 -13.05 12.03
C TYR A 4 1.99 -14.19 11.22
N SER A 5 1.16 -15.09 10.70
CA SER A 5 1.65 -16.11 9.78
C SER A 5 2.06 -15.50 8.43
N LYS A 6 2.98 -16.15 7.72
CA LYS A 6 3.35 -15.73 6.35
C LYS A 6 2.13 -15.59 5.44
N ALA A 7 1.15 -16.50 5.55
CA ALA A 7 -0.06 -16.45 4.73
C ALA A 7 -0.91 -15.19 5.00
N GLU A 8 -1.08 -14.81 6.27
CA GLU A 8 -1.80 -13.57 6.64
C GLU A 8 -1.07 -12.33 6.15
N LEU A 9 0.26 -12.34 6.19
CA LEU A 9 1.08 -11.24 5.68
C LEU A 9 0.96 -11.11 4.14
N GLU A 10 0.99 -12.22 3.39
CA GLU A 10 0.79 -12.22 1.93
C GLU A 10 -0.62 -11.76 1.53
N GLU A 11 -1.64 -12.17 2.29
CA GLU A 11 -3.01 -11.72 2.08
C GLU A 11 -3.13 -10.21 2.33
N ALA A 12 -2.52 -9.71 3.41
CA ALA A 12 -2.48 -8.29 3.71
C ALA A 12 -1.76 -7.51 2.62
N LYS A 13 -0.61 -7.99 2.13
CA LYS A 13 0.13 -7.41 0.99
C LYS A 13 -0.77 -7.28 -0.24
N THR A 14 -1.48 -8.35 -0.60
CA THR A 14 -2.41 -8.37 -1.74
C THR A 14 -3.54 -7.36 -1.58
N ALA A 15 -4.12 -7.27 -0.39
CA ALA A 15 -5.18 -6.32 -0.08
C ALA A 15 -4.70 -4.86 -0.14
N LEU A 16 -3.50 -4.57 0.36
CA LEU A 16 -2.88 -3.25 0.32
C LEU A 16 -2.57 -2.81 -1.11
N THR A 17 -1.97 -3.69 -1.93
CA THR A 17 -1.70 -3.42 -3.35
C THR A 17 -2.99 -3.15 -4.13
N SER A 18 -4.04 -3.93 -3.89
CA SER A 18 -5.36 -3.70 -4.50
C SER A 18 -5.97 -2.37 -4.07
N THR A 19 -5.70 -1.92 -2.85
CA THR A 19 -6.16 -0.63 -2.33
C THR A 19 -5.37 0.53 -2.92
N LEU A 20 -4.06 0.35 -3.09
CA LEU A 20 -3.18 1.31 -3.76
C LEU A 20 -3.66 1.59 -5.20
N GLN A 21 -3.89 0.54 -6.00
CA GLN A 21 -4.38 0.67 -7.37
C GLN A 21 -5.69 1.45 -7.47
N LYS A 22 -6.60 1.26 -6.50
CA LYS A 22 -7.86 2.04 -6.44
C LYS A 22 -7.59 3.50 -6.12
N CYS A 23 -6.64 3.79 -5.23
CA CYS A 23 -6.25 5.17 -4.90
C CYS A 23 -5.60 5.88 -6.09
N GLU A 24 -4.70 5.21 -6.81
CA GLU A 24 -4.03 5.76 -8.00
C GLU A 24 -5.03 6.07 -9.12
N LYS A 25 -5.99 5.18 -9.37
CA LYS A 25 -7.08 5.45 -10.32
C LYS A 25 -7.96 6.65 -9.95
N ILE A 26 -8.11 6.94 -8.65
CA ILE A 26 -8.84 8.13 -8.19
C ILE A 26 -8.00 9.39 -8.45
N ASP A 27 -6.69 9.31 -8.25
CA ASP A 27 -5.76 10.42 -8.45
C ASP A 27 -5.64 10.82 -9.93
N GLU A 28 -5.54 9.85 -10.84
CA GLU A 28 -5.45 10.07 -12.29
C GLU A 28 -6.69 10.74 -12.90
N GLY A 29 -7.86 10.56 -12.28
CA GLY A 29 -9.15 10.85 -12.92
C GLY A 29 -9.99 11.96 -12.31
N LYS A 30 -9.62 12.58 -11.18
CA LYS A 30 -10.56 13.45 -10.43
C LYS A 30 -10.01 14.78 -9.96
N LYS A 31 -10.82 15.84 -10.19
CA LYS A 31 -10.77 17.08 -9.41
C LYS A 31 -11.36 16.85 -8.02
N LEU A 32 -10.52 16.41 -7.08
CA LEU A 32 -10.87 16.32 -5.67
C LEU A 32 -10.81 17.71 -5.02
N GLY A 33 -11.57 17.91 -3.94
CA GLY A 33 -11.37 19.08 -3.08
C GLY A 33 -9.99 19.03 -2.40
N LYS A 34 -9.43 20.18 -2.00
CA LYS A 34 -8.06 20.26 -1.41
C LYS A 34 -7.82 19.27 -0.25
N SER A 35 -8.79 19.10 0.64
CA SER A 35 -8.70 18.18 1.77
C SER A 35 -8.70 16.71 1.34
N GLN A 36 -9.51 16.37 0.35
CA GLN A 36 -9.60 15.03 -0.23
C GLN A 36 -8.32 14.66 -0.98
N GLN A 37 -7.75 15.60 -1.74
CA GLN A 37 -6.47 15.42 -2.43
C GLN A 37 -5.34 15.19 -1.42
N THR A 38 -5.22 16.05 -0.41
CA THR A 38 -4.21 15.88 0.66
C THR A 38 -4.31 14.52 1.35
N LEU A 39 -5.53 14.04 1.61
CA LEU A 39 -5.77 12.74 2.23
C LEU A 39 -5.39 11.59 1.28
N LEU A 40 -5.73 11.70 0.00
CA LEU A 40 -5.39 10.70 -1.02
C LEU A 40 -3.88 10.56 -1.17
N ASP A 41 -3.15 11.66 -1.30
CA ASP A 41 -1.69 11.64 -1.44
C ASP A 41 -1.00 10.99 -0.23
N ARG A 42 -1.53 11.23 0.98
CA ARG A 42 -1.01 10.60 2.20
C ARG A 42 -1.27 9.10 2.21
N ARG A 43 -2.45 8.67 1.77
CA ARG A 43 -2.79 7.24 1.65
C ARG A 43 -1.92 6.54 0.62
N ILE A 44 -1.76 7.11 -0.58
CA ILE A 44 -0.91 6.54 -1.63
C ILE A 44 0.53 6.35 -1.12
N ARG A 45 1.10 7.39 -0.48
CA ARG A 45 2.45 7.28 0.10
C ARG A 45 2.58 6.16 1.14
N ALA A 46 1.62 6.04 2.05
CA ALA A 46 1.63 4.96 3.04
C ALA A 46 1.45 3.58 2.39
N LEU A 47 0.57 3.46 1.40
CA LEU A 47 0.26 2.21 0.70
C LEU A 47 1.37 1.75 -0.25
N ARG A 48 2.25 2.64 -0.69
CA ARG A 48 3.49 2.26 -1.40
C ARG A 48 4.53 1.65 -0.47
N LEU A 49 4.62 2.15 0.78
CA LEU A 49 5.59 1.65 1.77
C LEU A 49 5.12 0.38 2.49
N ALA A 50 3.81 0.18 2.67
CA ALA A 50 3.30 -0.93 3.48
C ALA A 50 3.64 -2.33 2.93
N PRO A 51 3.54 -2.62 1.60
CA PRO A 51 3.95 -3.90 1.03
C PRO A 51 5.43 -4.20 1.27
N ASP A 52 6.30 -3.21 1.10
CA ASP A 52 7.74 -3.31 1.34
C ASP A 52 8.08 -3.72 2.78
N LEU A 53 7.35 -3.16 3.76
CA LEU A 53 7.50 -3.53 5.16
C LEU A 53 7.04 -4.96 5.43
N ILE A 54 6.01 -5.42 4.73
CA ILE A 54 5.53 -6.80 4.81
C ILE A 54 6.54 -7.76 4.18
N GLU A 55 7.09 -7.45 3.01
CA GLU A 55 8.14 -8.25 2.36
C GLU A 55 9.35 -8.43 3.27
N LYS A 56 9.77 -7.34 3.94
CA LYS A 56 10.84 -7.36 4.93
C LYS A 56 10.53 -8.31 6.10
N GLU A 57 9.30 -8.33 6.59
CA GLU A 57 8.88 -9.21 7.68
C GLU A 57 8.85 -10.69 7.26
N ILE A 58 8.44 -10.95 6.00
CA ILE A 58 8.41 -12.30 5.41
C ILE A 58 9.84 -12.80 5.07
N GLY A 59 10.84 -11.92 5.06
CA GLY A 59 12.22 -12.24 4.67
C GLY A 59 12.39 -12.39 3.15
N GLU A 60 11.48 -11.81 2.37
CA GLU A 60 11.60 -11.79 0.91
C GLU A 60 12.54 -10.66 0.46
N PRO A 61 13.32 -10.88 -0.61
CA PRO A 61 14.17 -9.83 -1.16
C PRO A 61 13.30 -8.69 -1.67
N PHE A 62 13.61 -7.48 -1.19
CA PHE A 62 13.06 -6.22 -1.67
C PHE A 62 13.19 -6.18 -3.19
N CYS A 63 12.09 -6.36 -3.92
CA CYS A 63 12.06 -6.07 -5.34
C CYS A 63 11.83 -4.56 -5.47
N GLU A 64 12.91 -3.79 -5.37
CA GLU A 64 12.92 -2.34 -5.54
C GLU A 64 12.53 -1.98 -6.99
N ASN A 65 11.23 -2.05 -7.29
CA ASN A 65 10.66 -1.54 -8.53
C ASN A 65 10.23 -0.10 -8.26
N GLN A 66 11.21 0.79 -8.42
CA GLN A 66 11.01 2.24 -8.43
C GLN A 66 10.30 2.69 -9.72
#